data_AF-A0A1C6DYM3-F1
#
_entry.id   AF-A0A1C6DYM3-F1
#
_cell.length_a   1.000
_cell.length_b   1.000
_cell.length_c   1.000
_cell.angle_alpha   90.00
_cell.angle_beta   90.00
_cell.angle_gamma   90.00
#
_symmetry.space_group_name_H-M   'P 1'
#
loop_
_entity.id
_entity.type
_entity.pdbx_description
1 polymer ?
#
loop_
_entity_poly.entity_id
_entity_poly.type
_entity_poly.pdbx_seq_one_letter_code
_entity_poly.pdbx_strand_id
1 'polypeptide(L)'
;MDDYNKYQDVTYNQIDMMKHAIGFDDRKVKGTKHRKYEPYRNYYNAGERDKSELDKLVEIGFMKKSSEDYYHVTDDGKTFIYYVTGVQILPDMK
;
A
#
# COMPACT_ATOMS: atom_id res chain seq x y z
N MET A 1 -14.36 -2.07 -14.91
CA MET A 1 -13.55 -3.23 -15.30
C MET A 1 -12.18 -2.93 -14.73
N ASP A 2 -11.77 -3.64 -13.69
CA ASP A 2 -10.49 -3.38 -13.03
C ASP A 2 -9.38 -3.56 -14.07
N ASP A 3 -8.44 -2.61 -14.13
CA ASP A 3 -7.35 -2.63 -15.09
C ASP A 3 -6.29 -3.62 -14.60
N TYR A 4 -6.59 -4.91 -14.76
CA TYR A 4 -5.78 -6.03 -14.29
C TYR A 4 -4.33 -5.98 -14.77
N ASN A 5 -4.06 -5.25 -15.86
CA ASN A 5 -2.71 -5.02 -16.36
C ASN A 5 -1.82 -4.29 -15.36
N LYS A 6 -2.39 -3.41 -14.52
CA LYS A 6 -1.65 -2.67 -13.48
C LYS A 6 -1.11 -3.58 -12.37
N TYR A 7 -1.69 -4.76 -12.19
CA TYR A 7 -1.31 -5.68 -11.12
C TYR A 7 -0.16 -6.63 -11.50
N GLN A 8 0.11 -6.82 -12.79
CA GLN A 8 1.01 -7.89 -13.26
C GLN A 8 2.49 -7.64 -12.96
N ASP A 9 2.91 -6.37 -12.91
CA ASP A 9 4.33 -6.00 -12.80
C ASP A 9 4.73 -5.48 -11.41
N VAL A 10 3.87 -5.66 -10.38
CA VAL A 10 4.20 -5.23 -9.01
C VAL A 10 5.08 -6.25 -8.32
N THR A 11 6.26 -5.82 -7.90
CA THR A 11 7.26 -6.67 -7.25
C THR A 11 6.96 -6.90 -5.76
N TYR A 12 7.59 -7.93 -5.18
CA TYR A 12 7.55 -8.17 -3.73
C TYR A 12 8.03 -6.95 -2.93
N ASN A 13 9.10 -6.30 -3.37
CA ASN A 13 9.66 -5.12 -2.70
C ASN A 13 8.67 -3.96 -2.66
N GLN A 14 7.96 -3.72 -3.76
CA GLN A 14 6.92 -2.70 -3.84
C GLN A 14 5.71 -3.01 -2.94
N ILE A 15 5.32 -4.29 -2.83
CA ILE A 15 4.28 -4.72 -1.88
C ILE A 15 4.73 -4.44 -0.44
N ASP A 16 5.99 -4.73 -0.11
CA ASP A 16 6.55 -4.48 1.21
C ASP A 16 6.63 -2.98 1.54
N MET A 17 7.02 -2.14 0.57
CA MET A 17 6.99 -0.68 0.70
C MET A 17 5.58 -0.15 0.97
N MET A 18 4.55 -0.65 0.26
CA MET A 18 3.16 -0.27 0.52
C MET A 18 2.70 -0.72 1.92
N LYS A 19 3.04 -1.94 2.34
CA LYS A 19 2.79 -2.43 3.70
C LYS A 19 3.48 -1.56 4.75
N HIS A 20 4.73 -1.16 4.50
CA HIS A 20 5.48 -0.26 5.38
C HIS A 20 4.75 1.08 5.53
N ALA A 21 4.32 1.68 4.42
CA ALA A 21 3.65 2.98 4.42
C ALA A 21 2.39 3.01 5.32
N ILE A 22 1.60 1.91 5.32
CA ILE A 22 0.42 1.77 6.19
C ILE A 22 0.73 1.20 7.59
N GLY A 23 2.01 0.92 7.87
CA GLY A 23 2.46 0.34 9.14
C GLY A 23 1.98 -1.09 9.38
N PHE A 24 1.72 -1.84 8.30
CA PHE A 24 1.14 -3.19 8.36
C PHE A 24 1.90 -4.11 9.33
N ASP A 25 1.17 -4.77 10.22
CA ASP A 25 1.70 -5.72 11.20
C ASP A 25 0.71 -6.88 11.32
N ASP A 26 1.13 -8.07 10.87
CA ASP A 26 0.29 -9.26 10.86
C ASP A 26 -0.28 -9.61 12.25
N ARG A 27 0.45 -9.25 13.33
CA ARG A 27 0.01 -9.49 14.71
C ARG A 27 -1.17 -8.62 15.12
N LYS A 28 -1.43 -7.54 14.40
CA LYS A 28 -2.54 -6.60 14.64
C LYS A 28 -3.75 -6.86 13.72
N VAL A 29 -3.66 -7.85 12.82
CA VAL A 29 -4.78 -8.24 11.98
C VAL A 29 -5.88 -8.88 12.83
N LYS A 30 -7.10 -8.38 12.71
CA LYS A 30 -8.27 -8.83 13.48
C LYS A 30 -9.21 -9.65 12.60
N GLY A 31 -9.97 -10.55 13.23
CA GLY A 31 -10.98 -11.38 12.57
C GLY A 31 -10.41 -12.67 11.97
N THR A 32 -11.23 -13.71 11.94
CA THR A 32 -10.87 -15.06 11.43
C THR A 32 -11.38 -15.31 10.01
N LYS A 33 -12.63 -14.89 9.72
CA LYS A 33 -13.26 -15.04 8.38
C LYS A 33 -13.15 -13.79 7.51
N HIS A 34 -13.28 -12.61 8.11
CA HIS A 34 -13.15 -11.31 7.44
C HIS A 34 -11.98 -10.57 8.07
N ARG A 35 -10.76 -10.90 7.64
CA ARG A 35 -9.53 -10.32 8.19
C ARG A 35 -9.48 -8.83 7.87
N LYS A 36 -9.25 -8.01 8.88
CA LYS A 36 -9.19 -6.55 8.78
C LYS A 36 -7.93 -6.02 9.46
N TYR A 37 -7.35 -4.98 8.88
CA TYR A 37 -6.23 -4.25 9.45
C TYR A 37 -6.57 -2.76 9.48
N GLU A 38 -6.32 -2.12 10.61
CA GLU A 38 -6.54 -0.69 10.83
C GLU A 38 -5.20 0.04 10.80
N PRO A 39 -4.91 0.80 9.73
CA PRO A 39 -3.67 1.57 9.64
C PRO A 39 -3.60 2.63 10.74
N TYR A 40 -2.48 2.68 11.46
CA TYR A 40 -2.19 3.76 12.40
C TYR A 40 -1.43 4.93 11.73
N ARG A 41 -0.97 4.72 10.49
CA ARG A 41 -0.30 5.70 9.63
C ARG A 41 -0.60 5.37 8.18
N ASN A 42 -0.36 6.33 7.30
CA ASN A 42 -0.31 6.11 5.86
C ASN A 42 0.70 7.09 5.27
N TYR A 43 1.99 6.85 5.48
CA TYR A 43 3.04 7.63 4.84
C TYR A 43 4.35 6.83 4.77
N TYR A 44 5.12 7.06 3.71
CA TYR A 44 6.49 6.58 3.52
C TYR A 44 7.38 7.80 3.24
N ASN A 45 8.38 8.03 4.08
CA ASN A 45 9.41 9.04 3.83
C ASN A 45 10.60 8.36 3.15
N ALA A 46 10.74 8.58 1.85
CA ALA A 46 11.65 7.84 0.99
C ALA A 46 13.04 8.45 0.93
N GLY A 47 14.06 7.62 1.14
CA GLY A 47 15.42 7.95 0.72
C GLY A 47 15.58 7.78 -0.79
N GLU A 48 16.66 8.36 -1.35
CA GLU A 48 16.99 8.34 -2.78
C GLU A 48 16.86 6.96 -3.45
N ARG A 49 17.21 5.89 -2.73
CA ARG A 49 17.17 4.52 -3.27
C ARG A 49 15.76 4.00 -3.54
N ASP A 50 14.79 4.44 -2.74
CA ASP A 50 13.42 3.91 -2.79
C ASP A 50 12.52 4.72 -3.72
N LYS A 51 12.87 5.98 -4.00
CA LYS A 51 12.07 6.91 -4.82
C LYS A 51 11.68 6.30 -6.17
N SER A 52 12.63 5.68 -6.88
CA SER A 52 12.36 5.11 -8.20
C SER A 52 11.32 3.98 -8.19
N GLU A 53 11.26 3.17 -7.12
CA GLU A 53 10.27 2.10 -6.99
C GLU A 53 8.90 2.63 -6.54
N LEU A 54 8.90 3.65 -5.67
CA LEU A 54 7.68 4.31 -5.20
C LEU A 54 7.03 5.16 -6.31
N ASP A 55 7.83 5.83 -7.15
CA ASP A 55 7.32 6.60 -8.29
C ASP A 55 6.61 5.69 -9.31
N LYS A 56 7.11 4.47 -9.58
CA LYS A 56 6.38 3.47 -10.39
C LYS A 56 5.01 3.10 -9.80
N LEU A 57 4.91 3.00 -8.48
CA LEU A 57 3.64 2.75 -7.79
C LEU A 57 2.69 3.96 -7.89
N VAL A 58 3.24 5.18 -7.99
CA VAL A 58 2.46 6.39 -8.26
C VAL A 58 1.93 6.39 -9.69
N GLU A 59 2.77 6.02 -10.67
CA GLU A 59 2.38 5.95 -12.09
C GLU A 59 1.19 5.01 -12.34
N ILE A 60 1.14 3.87 -11.63
CA ILE A 60 0.02 2.92 -11.74
C ILE A 60 -1.16 3.26 -10.80
N GLY A 61 -1.01 4.26 -9.94
CA GLY A 61 -2.08 4.79 -9.07
C GLY A 61 -2.25 4.10 -7.72
N PHE A 62 -1.34 3.22 -7.30
CA PHE A 62 -1.40 2.56 -5.97
C PHE A 62 -0.83 3.42 -4.86
N MET A 63 0.02 4.38 -5.21
CA MET A 63 0.50 5.40 -4.29
C MET A 63 0.24 6.79 -4.85
N LYS A 64 0.30 7.79 -3.98
CA LYS A 64 0.32 9.21 -4.33
C LYS A 64 1.46 9.89 -3.60
N LYS A 65 2.05 10.88 -4.25
CA LYS A 65 3.13 11.69 -3.73
C LYS A 65 2.56 12.99 -3.17
N SER A 66 2.90 13.36 -1.93
CA SER A 66 2.46 14.61 -1.28
C SER A 66 3.56 15.67 -1.23
N SER A 67 4.83 15.24 -1.24
CA SER A 67 6.01 16.08 -1.41
C SER A 67 7.14 15.26 -2.03
N GLU A 68 8.34 15.84 -2.23
CA GLU A 68 9.47 15.18 -2.89
C GLU A 68 9.80 13.78 -2.33
N ASP A 69 9.70 13.63 -1.01
CA ASP A 69 10.09 12.39 -0.31
C ASP A 69 8.90 11.64 0.31
N TYR A 70 7.67 12.20 0.29
CA TYR A 70 6.54 11.64 1.01
C TYR A 70 5.51 11.00 0.09
N TYR A 71 5.23 9.72 0.36
CA TYR A 71 4.31 8.89 -0.41
C TYR A 71 3.22 8.30 0.49
N HIS A 72 2.03 8.12 -0.05
CA HIS A 72 0.85 7.60 0.65
C HIS A 72 0.18 6.53 -0.21
N VAL A 73 -0.30 5.44 0.40
CA VAL A 73 -1.06 4.41 -0.32
C VAL A 73 -2.46 4.94 -0.62
N THR A 74 -2.91 4.79 -1.86
CA THR A 74 -4.26 5.15 -2.30
C THR A 74 -5.28 4.06 -1.93
N ASP A 75 -6.56 4.31 -2.13
CA ASP A 75 -7.59 3.29 -1.92
C ASP A 75 -7.44 2.11 -2.91
N ASP A 76 -6.97 2.37 -4.13
CA ASP A 76 -6.62 1.32 -5.11
C ASP A 76 -5.43 0.48 -4.62
N GLY A 77 -4.39 1.12 -4.07
CA GLY A 77 -3.26 0.40 -3.46
C GLY A 77 -3.68 -0.46 -2.27
N LYS A 78 -4.56 0.05 -1.41
CA LYS A 78 -5.16 -0.72 -0.30
C LYS A 78 -5.96 -1.92 -0.79
N THR A 79 -6.71 -1.74 -1.88
CA THR A 79 -7.47 -2.81 -2.53
C THR A 79 -6.54 -3.87 -3.12
N PHE A 80 -5.44 -3.46 -3.73
CA PHE A 80 -4.41 -4.38 -4.21
C PHE A 80 -3.78 -5.18 -3.06
N ILE A 81 -3.44 -4.54 -1.93
CA ILE A 81 -2.94 -5.26 -0.73
C ILE A 81 -3.97 -6.30 -0.26
N TYR A 82 -5.27 -5.98 -0.29
CA TYR A 82 -6.31 -6.96 0.02
C TYR A 82 -6.27 -8.16 -0.93
N TYR A 83 -6.12 -7.95 -2.24
CA TYR A 83 -6.02 -9.07 -3.19
C TYR A 83 -4.79 -9.96 -2.95
N VAL A 84 -3.66 -9.37 -2.57
CA VAL A 84 -2.42 -10.13 -2.30
C VAL A 84 -2.47 -10.85 -0.95
N THR A 85 -3.09 -10.27 0.07
CA THR A 85 -2.98 -10.75 1.47
C THR A 85 -4.26 -11.38 2.02
N GLY A 86 -5.41 -11.14 1.38
CA GLY A 86 -6.73 -11.44 1.92
C GLY A 86 -7.14 -10.58 3.14
N VAL A 87 -6.39 -9.51 3.45
CA VAL A 87 -6.64 -8.63 4.59
C VAL A 87 -7.20 -7.29 4.12
N GLN A 88 -8.42 -6.97 4.54
CA GLN A 88 -9.06 -5.70 4.21
C GLN A 88 -8.36 -4.58 4.99
N ILE A 89 -7.75 -3.63 4.27
CA ILE A 89 -7.17 -2.44 4.87
C ILE A 89 -8.29 -1.40 5.07
N LEU A 90 -8.49 -0.97 6.31
CA LEU A 90 -9.52 0.02 6.65
C LEU A 90 -9.07 1.44 6.26
N PRO A 91 -10.00 2.41 6.16
CA PRO A 91 -9.68 3.81 5.91
C PRO A 91 -8.72 4.38 6.95
N ASP A 92 -8.00 5.44 6.57
CA ASP A 92 -7.08 6.12 7.48
C ASP A 92 -7.88 6.76 8.63
N MET A 93 -7.36 6.68 9.86
CA MET A 93 -7.96 7.36 11.00
C MET A 93 -7.91 8.88 10.78
N LYS A 94 -9.04 9.55 11.06
CA LYS A 94 -9.16 11.02 11.00
C LYS A 94 -8.42 11.69 12.16
#